data_AF-A0A7Y5DEX0-F1
#
_entry.id   AF-A0A7Y5DEX0-F1
#
_cell.length_a   1.000
_cell.length_b   1.000
_cell.length_c   1.000
_cell.angle_alpha   90.00
_cell.angle_beta   90.00
_cell.angle_gamma   90.00
#
_symmetry.space_group_name_H-M   'P 1'
#
loop_
_entity.id
_entity.type
_entity.pdbx_description
1 polymer ?
#
loop_
_entity_poly.entity_id
_entity_poly.type
_entity_poly.pdbx_seq_one_letter_code
_entity_poly.pdbx_strand_id
1 'polypeptide(L)'
;VKFEGGKFTPIPDSDFAMDADLILLAMGFTGPVKNGLLDSLGVKYDARGAVSVDEGFMTNLDGVFAGGDTKRGASLIVWAIAEGRKMAAGVDKYLQAGKSAKKSAS
;
A
#
# COMPACT_ATOMS: atom_id res chain seq x y z
N VAL A 1 -24.94 -3.18 14.56
CA VAL A 1 -23.85 -2.69 15.46
C VAL A 1 -24.15 -1.26 15.89
N LYS A 2 -23.73 -0.85 17.09
CA LYS A 2 -23.77 0.53 17.61
C LYS A 2 -22.36 1.06 17.83
N PHE A 3 -22.16 2.37 17.72
CA PHE A 3 -20.85 2.99 17.97
C PHE A 3 -20.77 3.51 19.41
N GLU A 4 -19.90 2.92 20.23
CA GLU A 4 -19.73 3.29 21.64
C GLU A 4 -18.23 3.44 21.95
N GLY A 5 -17.82 4.61 22.43
CA GLY A 5 -16.44 4.84 22.88
C GLY A 5 -15.36 4.56 21.83
N GLY A 6 -15.65 4.77 20.54
CA GLY A 6 -14.71 4.50 19.45
C GLY A 6 -14.74 3.08 18.89
N LYS A 7 -15.63 2.21 19.39
CA LYS A 7 -15.72 0.81 18.97
C LYS A 7 -17.12 0.49 18.42
N PHE A 8 -17.15 -0.41 17.43
CA PHE A 8 -18.40 -1.01 16.98
C PHE A 8 -18.79 -2.15 17.93
N THR A 9 -19.90 -2.00 18.63
CA THR A 9 -20.45 -3.01 19.54
C THR A 9 -21.65 -3.71 18.88
N PRO A 10 -21.75 -5.05 18.92
CA PRO A 10 -22.96 -5.75 18.48
C PRO A 10 -24.22 -5.24 19.20
N ILE A 11 -25.36 -5.27 18.50
CA ILE A 11 -26.66 -5.01 19.11
C ILE A 11 -27.30 -6.39 19.33
N PRO A 12 -27.60 -6.77 20.59
CA PRO A 12 -28.29 -8.03 20.87
C PRO A 12 -29.57 -8.16 20.03
N ASP A 13 -29.86 -9.39 19.59
CA ASP A 13 -31.07 -9.76 18.86
C ASP A 13 -31.32 -8.96 17.55
N SER A 14 -30.28 -8.35 16.99
CA SER A 14 -30.35 -7.58 15.73
C SER A 14 -29.92 -8.38 14.48
N ASP A 15 -29.66 -9.67 14.65
CA ASP A 15 -29.31 -10.57 13.54
C ASP A 15 -30.51 -10.74 12.59
N PHE A 16 -30.23 -10.80 11.29
CA PHE A 16 -31.26 -10.97 10.27
C PHE A 16 -30.78 -11.90 9.17
N ALA A 17 -31.73 -12.52 8.47
CA ALA A 17 -31.49 -13.29 7.26
C ALA A 17 -32.14 -12.56 6.08
N MET A 18 -31.50 -12.63 4.91
CA MET A 18 -32.01 -12.05 3.68
C MET A 18 -31.68 -13.00 2.53
N ASP A 19 -32.68 -13.35 1.72
CA ASP A 19 -32.48 -14.16 0.52
C ASP A 19 -31.72 -13.34 -0.53
N ALA A 20 -30.70 -13.95 -1.14
CA ALA A 20 -29.89 -13.31 -2.16
C ALA A 20 -29.48 -14.32 -3.23
N ASP A 21 -29.72 -13.98 -4.49
CA ASP A 21 -29.27 -14.78 -5.65
C ASP A 21 -27.78 -14.57 -5.96
N LEU A 22 -27.25 -13.38 -5.63
CA LEU A 22 -25.85 -12.99 -5.87
C LEU A 22 -25.35 -12.04 -4.78
N ILE A 23 -24.14 -12.27 -4.30
CA ILE A 23 -23.44 -11.41 -3.33
C ILE A 23 -22.14 -10.90 -3.96
N LEU A 24 -21.97 -9.57 -4.00
CA LEU A 24 -20.75 -8.91 -4.46
C LEU A 24 -20.07 -8.18 -3.29
N LEU A 25 -18.89 -8.64 -2.91
CA LEU A 25 -18.13 -8.05 -1.80
C LEU A 25 -17.28 -6.87 -2.29
N ALA A 26 -17.66 -5.65 -1.91
CA ALA A 26 -16.95 -4.41 -2.28
C ALA A 26 -16.19 -3.80 -1.08
N MET A 27 -15.41 -4.61 -0.37
CA MET A 27 -14.71 -4.20 0.87
C MET A 27 -13.37 -3.49 0.62
N GLY A 28 -12.98 -3.30 -0.65
CA GLY A 28 -11.69 -2.71 -1.02
C GLY A 28 -10.51 -3.66 -0.80
N PHE A 29 -9.32 -3.09 -0.60
CA PHE A 29 -8.06 -3.81 -0.46
C PHE A 29 -7.33 -3.41 0.82
N THR A 30 -6.67 -4.37 1.46
CA THR A 30 -5.91 -4.16 2.70
C THR A 30 -4.45 -3.74 2.46
N GLY A 31 -3.97 -3.81 1.22
CA GLY A 31 -2.60 -3.49 0.84
C GLY A 31 -2.22 -4.15 -0.47
N PRO A 32 -0.95 -4.01 -0.91
CA PRO A 32 -0.46 -4.71 -2.09
C PRO A 32 -0.40 -6.23 -1.85
N VAL A 33 -0.52 -6.98 -2.94
CA VAL A 33 -0.25 -8.43 -2.93
C VAL A 33 1.23 -8.63 -2.59
N LYS A 34 1.49 -9.28 -1.45
CA LYS A 34 2.85 -9.45 -0.91
C LYS A 34 3.58 -10.61 -1.59
N ASN A 35 2.89 -11.75 -1.69
CA ASN A 35 3.42 -12.96 -2.31
C ASN A 35 3.76 -12.72 -3.78
N GLY A 36 4.89 -13.25 -4.23
CA GLY A 36 5.42 -13.02 -5.56
C GLY A 36 6.47 -11.91 -5.55
N LEU A 37 6.30 -10.87 -6.37
CA LEU A 37 7.33 -9.87 -6.63
C LEU A 37 7.85 -9.19 -5.36
N LEU A 38 6.97 -8.70 -4.47
CA LEU A 38 7.39 -7.89 -3.33
C LEU A 38 8.16 -8.71 -2.30
N ASP A 39 7.67 -9.90 -1.95
CA ASP A 39 8.38 -10.81 -1.06
C ASP A 39 9.68 -11.33 -1.69
N SER A 40 9.71 -11.56 -3.02
CA SER A 40 10.94 -11.98 -3.72
C SER A 40 11.99 -10.87 -3.76
N LEU A 41 11.57 -9.61 -3.85
CA LEU A 41 12.45 -8.46 -3.74
C LEU A 41 12.95 -8.25 -2.30
N GLY A 42 12.17 -8.67 -1.29
CA GLY A 42 12.49 -8.47 0.12
C GLY A 42 12.25 -7.02 0.58
N VAL A 43 11.22 -6.37 0.05
CA VAL A 43 10.82 -5.03 0.53
C VAL A 43 10.23 -5.13 1.94
N LYS A 44 10.47 -4.10 2.76
CA LYS A 44 9.87 -3.97 4.09
C LYS A 44 8.50 -3.32 3.98
N TYR A 45 7.61 -3.70 4.90
CA TYR A 45 6.26 -3.15 5.01
C TYR A 45 6.12 -2.32 6.28
N ASP A 46 5.20 -1.35 6.27
CA ASP A 46 4.78 -0.62 7.46
C ASP A 46 3.76 -1.43 8.30
N ALA A 47 3.33 -0.87 9.43
CA ALA A 47 2.35 -1.50 10.31
C ALA A 47 0.96 -1.73 9.67
N ARG A 48 0.66 -1.05 8.56
CA ARG A 48 -0.58 -1.20 7.78
C ARG A 48 -0.43 -2.19 6.63
N GLY A 49 0.77 -2.74 6.43
CA GLY A 49 1.07 -3.70 5.36
C GLY A 49 1.36 -3.07 4.00
N ALA A 50 1.52 -1.74 3.93
CA ALA A 50 1.97 -1.05 2.72
C ALA A 50 3.49 -1.09 2.62
N VAL A 51 4.05 -0.93 1.41
CA VAL A 51 5.51 -0.89 1.21
C VAL A 51 6.08 0.34 1.89
N SER A 52 7.04 0.12 2.78
CA SER A 52 7.72 1.18 3.52
C SER A 52 8.73 1.89 2.63
N VAL A 53 8.76 3.21 2.69
CA VAL A 53 9.70 4.07 1.94
C VAL A 53 10.21 5.20 2.82
N ASP A 54 11.36 5.76 2.43
CA ASP A 54 11.89 7.00 3.02
C ASP A 54 11.21 8.26 2.43
N GLU A 55 11.70 9.45 2.83
CA GLU A 55 11.18 10.74 2.32
C GLU A 55 11.38 10.91 0.80
N GLY A 56 12.36 10.23 0.22
CA GLY A 56 12.67 10.18 -1.20
C GLY A 56 11.89 9.11 -1.96
N PHE A 57 10.96 8.41 -1.31
CA PHE A 57 10.16 7.30 -1.85
C PHE A 57 10.98 6.04 -2.18
N MET A 58 12.22 5.94 -1.69
CA MET A 58 13.04 4.76 -1.85
C MET A 58 12.69 3.74 -0.76
N THR A 59 12.61 2.46 -1.15
CA THR A 59 12.39 1.35 -0.23
C THR A 59 13.66 1.05 0.58
N ASN A 60 13.67 -0.03 1.36
CA ASN A 60 14.89 -0.54 1.97
C ASN A 60 15.91 -1.11 0.97
N LEU A 61 15.55 -1.24 -0.31
CA LEU A 61 16.42 -1.75 -1.37
C LEU A 61 16.94 -0.58 -2.20
N ASP A 62 18.26 -0.53 -2.39
CA ASP A 62 18.92 0.55 -3.14
C ASP A 62 18.42 0.60 -4.59
N GLY A 63 17.95 1.77 -5.02
CA GLY A 63 17.44 1.98 -6.37
C GLY A 63 16.02 1.45 -6.63
N VAL A 64 15.32 0.93 -5.61
CA VAL A 64 13.92 0.50 -5.72
C VAL A 64 13.02 1.49 -5.01
N PHE A 65 12.03 2.03 -5.72
CA PHE A 65 11.12 3.06 -5.25
C PHE A 65 9.67 2.59 -5.30
N ALA A 66 8.83 3.14 -4.42
CA ALA A 66 7.40 2.83 -4.39
C ALA A 66 6.55 4.06 -4.05
N GLY A 67 5.37 4.17 -4.67
CA GLY A 67 4.42 5.25 -4.45
C GLY A 67 3.01 4.83 -4.86
N GLY A 68 2.01 5.67 -4.59
CA GLY A 68 0.61 5.35 -4.87
C GLY A 68 0.08 4.28 -3.90
N ASP A 69 -0.90 3.50 -4.33
CA ASP A 69 -1.64 2.59 -3.45
C ASP A 69 -0.76 1.51 -2.79
N THR A 70 0.32 1.08 -3.45
CA THR A 70 1.30 0.14 -2.87
C THR A 70 1.97 0.68 -1.60
N LYS A 71 2.12 2.00 -1.50
CA LYS A 71 2.73 2.70 -0.36
C LYS A 71 1.70 3.38 0.54
N ARG A 72 0.57 3.84 -0.02
CA ARG A 72 -0.49 4.57 0.69
C ARG A 72 -1.58 3.68 1.28
N GLY A 73 -1.90 2.58 0.59
CA GLY A 73 -3.23 1.98 0.59
C GLY A 73 -4.18 2.67 -0.40
N ALA A 74 -5.32 2.02 -0.68
CA ALA A 74 -6.31 2.50 -1.65
C ALA A 74 -6.74 3.96 -1.37
N SER A 75 -6.58 4.84 -2.36
CA SER A 75 -6.85 6.27 -2.21
C SER A 75 -7.33 6.93 -3.50
N LEU A 76 -7.44 8.26 -3.49
CA LEU A 76 -7.81 9.04 -4.67
C LEU A 76 -6.65 9.10 -5.67
N ILE A 77 -6.98 9.11 -6.96
CA ILE A 77 -6.00 9.21 -8.05
C ILE A 77 -5.08 10.43 -7.93
N VAL A 78 -5.58 11.55 -7.40
CA VAL A 78 -4.77 12.77 -7.20
C VAL A 78 -3.60 12.53 -6.24
N TRP A 79 -3.76 11.64 -5.25
CA TRP A 79 -2.69 11.29 -4.33
C TRP A 79 -1.63 10.44 -5.01
N ALA A 80 -2.02 9.46 -5.82
CA ALA A 80 -1.09 8.68 -6.62
C ALA A 80 -0.26 9.56 -7.55
N ILE A 81 -0.89 10.55 -8.20
CA ILE A 81 -0.19 11.53 -9.06
C ILE A 81 0.80 12.39 -8.25
N ALA A 82 0.35 12.92 -7.11
CA ALA A 82 1.19 13.75 -6.26
C ALA A 82 2.41 12.98 -5.73
N GLU A 83 2.22 11.72 -5.33
CA GLU A 83 3.32 10.85 -4.91
C GLU A 83 4.23 10.46 -6.06
N GLY A 84 3.69 10.16 -7.24
CA GLY A 84 4.48 9.87 -8.43
C GLY A 84 5.43 11.02 -8.78
N ARG A 85 4.98 12.27 -8.67
CA ARG A 85 5.83 13.46 -8.87
C ARG A 85 6.95 13.57 -7.84
N LYS A 86 6.67 13.32 -6.57
CA LYS A 86 7.67 13.35 -5.50
C LYS A 86 8.68 12.20 -5.64
N MET A 87 8.20 11.01 -5.96
CA MET A 87 9.02 9.84 -6.25
C MET A 87 9.94 10.08 -7.44
N ALA A 88 9.44 10.68 -8.52
CA ALA A 88 10.27 11.05 -9.67
C ALA A 88 11.42 11.99 -9.28
N ALA A 89 11.19 12.97 -8.40
CA ALA A 89 12.26 13.83 -7.88
C ALA A 89 13.27 13.07 -7.01
N GLY A 90 12.83 12.03 -6.27
CA GLY A 90 13.72 11.14 -5.52
C GLY A 90 14.60 10.28 -6.44
N VAL A 91 13.99 9.69 -7.48
CA VAL A 91 14.68 8.90 -8.52
C VAL A 91 15.70 9.77 -9.26
N ASP A 92 15.32 10.99 -9.66
CA ASP A 92 16.21 11.92 -10.35
C ASP A 92 17.45 12.27 -9.50
N LYS A 93 17.27 12.61 -8.21
CA LYS A 93 18.39 12.83 -7.29
C LYS A 93 19.30 11.61 -7.15
N TYR A 94 18.73 10.41 -7.09
CA TYR A 94 19.50 9.16 -7.02
C TYR A 94 20.37 8.97 -8.26
N LEU A 95 19.80 9.18 -9.46
CA LEU A 95 20.53 9.06 -10.73
C LEU A 95 21.58 10.16 -10.91
N GLN A 96 21.27 11.41 -10.56
CA GLN A 96 22.22 12.55 -10.63
C GLN A 96 23.43 12.35 -9.70
N ALA A 97 23.27 11.60 -8.60
CA ALA A 97 24.39 11.19 -7.75
C ALA A 97 25.27 10.09 -8.39
N GLY A 98 25.07 9.77 -9.67
CA GLY A 98 25.81 8.73 -10.40
C GLY A 98 25.44 7.31 -9.98
N LYS A 99 24.35 7.13 -9.24
CA LYS A 99 23.88 5.81 -8.80
C LYS A 99 22.98 5.20 -9.86
N SER A 100 22.89 3.88 -9.84
CA SER A 100 21.99 3.09 -10.65
C SER A 100 21.61 1.87 -9.83
N ALA A 101 20.39 1.36 -10.03
CA ALA A 101 19.98 0.10 -9.44
C ALA A 101 21.02 -0.97 -9.81
N LYS A 102 21.77 -1.46 -8.81
CA LYS A 102 22.75 -2.51 -9.05
C LYS A 102 22.01 -3.70 -9.63
N LYS A 103 22.56 -4.33 -10.69
CA LYS A 103 22.11 -5.68 -11.07
C LYS A 103 22.18 -6.54 -9.81
N SER A 104 21.07 -7.15 -9.41
CA SER A 104 21.13 -8.25 -8.46
C SER A 104 22.03 -9.31 -9.09
N ALA A 105 23.24 -9.46 -8.54
CA ALA A 105 24.08 -10.60 -8.88
C ALA A 105 23.36 -11.85 -8.35
N SER A 106 23.12 -12.79 -9.27
CA SER A 106 22.80 -14.22 -9.08
C SER A 106 22.03 -14.62 -7.82
#